data_AF-A0A3A9YXG6-F1
#
_entry.id   AF-A0A3A9YXG6-F1
#
_cell.length_a   1.000
_cell.length_b   1.000
_cell.length_c   1.000
_cell.angle_alpha   90.00
_cell.angle_beta   90.00
_cell.angle_gamma   90.00
#
_symmetry.space_group_name_H-M   'P 1'
#
loop_
_entity.id
_entity.type
_entity.pdbx_description
1 polymer ?
#
loop_
_entity_poly.entity_id
_entity_poly.type
_entity_poly.pdbx_seq_one_letter_code
_entity_poly.pdbx_strand_id
1 'polypeptide(L)'
;MPTTDDYGQGVQIAALTDAPNGPRLARDLADGLVPRSAMRFASSAERNATLASPAFGMLASTQAERQLTWYDGTQWVTVGTGAQDWADVPITSDWTQGADGAPALQYRVVNLLGEGALMFRGCISRATWPTDPSPYVSITGLDAGLPAAARPVALRRMPVACSAVGSAKTVIRVDVRPSGEMRLYDVDTNVRPQWISFDGTFTSL
;
A
#
# COMPACT_ATOMS: atom_id res chain seq x y z
N MET A 1 20.83 34.20 -17.72
CA MET A 1 19.99 33.79 -16.57
C MET A 1 20.45 32.40 -16.15
N PRO A 2 20.47 32.08 -14.84
CA PRO A 2 20.71 30.72 -14.38
C PRO A 2 19.70 29.78 -15.05
N THR A 3 20.18 28.65 -15.56
CA THR A 3 19.33 27.59 -16.09
C THR A 3 19.19 26.51 -15.03
N THR A 4 18.12 25.73 -15.07
CA THR A 4 17.97 24.55 -14.21
C THR A 4 18.60 23.33 -14.86
N ASP A 5 18.81 22.28 -14.06
CA ASP A 5 19.24 20.98 -14.57
C ASP A 5 18.27 20.37 -15.61
N ASP A 6 18.83 19.57 -16.51
CA ASP A 6 18.10 18.90 -17.59
C ASP A 6 17.13 17.81 -17.08
N TYR A 7 17.25 17.42 -15.82
CA TYR A 7 16.39 16.40 -15.19
C TYR A 7 15.17 17.00 -14.47
N GLY A 8 14.96 18.33 -14.58
CA GLY A 8 13.81 19.02 -13.99
C GLY A 8 13.82 19.05 -12.45
N GLN A 9 14.96 18.79 -11.81
CA GLN A 9 15.09 18.78 -10.35
C GLN A 9 15.14 20.19 -9.75
N GLY A 10 15.25 21.24 -10.57
CA GLY A 10 15.35 22.63 -10.17
C GLY A 10 16.69 22.98 -9.52
N VAL A 11 17.76 22.24 -9.82
CA VAL A 11 19.12 22.56 -9.40
C VAL A 11 19.63 23.70 -10.28
N GLN A 12 20.06 24.79 -9.66
CA GLN A 12 20.51 25.98 -10.38
C GLN A 12 21.91 25.75 -10.95
N ILE A 13 22.06 25.94 -12.26
CA ILE A 13 23.35 25.96 -12.92
C ILE A 13 23.83 27.41 -12.95
N ALA A 14 25.01 27.65 -12.40
CA ALA A 14 25.59 28.98 -12.35
C ALA A 14 25.76 29.56 -13.76
N ALA A 15 25.30 30.80 -13.96
CA ALA A 15 25.56 31.53 -15.19
C ALA A 15 27.03 31.99 -15.19
N LEU A 16 27.77 31.69 -16.27
CA LEU A 16 29.17 32.08 -16.44
C LEU A 16 29.38 33.60 -16.64
N THR A 17 28.33 34.40 -16.47
CA THR A 17 28.34 35.86 -16.57
C THR A 17 28.71 36.54 -15.25
N ASP A 18 28.64 35.83 -14.12
CA ASP A 18 28.99 36.37 -12.80
C ASP A 18 30.48 36.13 -12.48
N ALA A 19 31.06 36.98 -11.63
CA ALA A 19 32.43 36.79 -11.17
C ALA A 19 32.59 35.44 -10.43
N PRO A 20 33.72 34.72 -10.61
CA PRO A 20 33.88 33.39 -10.02
C PRO A 20 33.79 33.41 -8.49
N ASN A 21 32.82 32.68 -7.94
CA ASN A 21 32.66 32.49 -6.49
C ASN A 21 32.49 31.00 -6.19
N GLY A 22 33.62 30.32 -5.94
CA GLY A 22 33.67 28.89 -5.65
C GLY A 22 32.81 28.46 -4.44
N PRO A 23 32.86 29.17 -3.30
CA PRO A 23 32.00 28.87 -2.15
C PRO A 23 30.50 28.93 -2.45
N ARG A 24 30.07 29.91 -3.25
CA ARG A 24 28.67 30.03 -3.67
C ARG A 24 28.26 28.88 -4.60
N LEU A 25 29.09 28.54 -5.58
CA LEU A 25 28.84 27.41 -6.47
C LEU A 25 28.72 26.09 -5.67
N ALA A 26 29.64 25.85 -4.74
CA ALA A 26 29.61 24.64 -3.91
C ALA A 26 28.38 24.60 -2.99
N ARG A 27 27.98 25.74 -2.41
CA ARG A 27 26.75 25.84 -1.61
C ARG A 27 25.51 25.64 -2.46
N ASP A 28 25.40 26.27 -3.62
CA ASP A 28 24.23 26.15 -4.50
C ASP A 28 24.07 24.72 -5.03
N LEU A 29 25.18 24.04 -5.33
CA LEU A 29 25.19 22.60 -5.64
C LEU A 29 24.81 21.75 -4.44
N ALA A 30 25.37 21.99 -3.25
CA ALA A 30 25.05 21.24 -2.04
C ALA A 30 23.59 21.43 -1.62
N ASP A 31 23.11 22.67 -1.53
CA ASP A 31 21.73 23.00 -1.16
C ASP A 31 20.73 22.53 -2.23
N GLY A 32 21.16 22.43 -3.50
CA GLY A 32 20.38 21.83 -4.58
C GLY A 32 20.32 20.30 -4.53
N LEU A 33 21.44 19.63 -4.24
CA LEU A 33 21.58 18.17 -4.33
C LEU A 33 21.32 17.44 -3.02
N VAL A 34 21.78 17.98 -1.89
CA VAL A 34 21.69 17.34 -0.56
C VAL A 34 20.23 17.06 -0.16
N PRO A 35 19.26 17.99 -0.31
CA PRO A 35 17.87 17.65 -0.01
C PRO A 35 17.19 16.78 -1.09
N ARG A 36 17.85 16.53 -2.24
CA ARG A 36 17.24 15.97 -3.47
C ARG A 36 17.92 14.71 -4.01
N SER A 37 18.73 14.03 -3.21
CA SER A 37 19.44 12.79 -3.61
C SER A 37 18.53 11.65 -4.11
N ALA A 38 17.22 11.74 -3.83
CA ALA A 38 16.17 11.11 -4.63
C ALA A 38 15.34 12.18 -5.37
N MET A 39 15.13 12.00 -6.68
CA MET A 39 14.23 12.82 -7.49
C MET A 39 12.83 12.85 -6.87
N ARG A 40 12.11 13.97 -6.91
CA ARG A 40 10.77 14.08 -6.30
C ARG A 40 9.72 14.36 -7.36
N PHE A 41 8.63 13.60 -7.36
CA PHE A 41 7.49 13.78 -8.25
C PHE A 41 6.19 13.82 -7.45
N ALA A 42 5.16 14.50 -7.95
CA ALA A 42 3.86 14.48 -7.28
C ALA A 42 3.20 13.10 -7.39
N SER A 43 3.43 12.37 -8.49
CA SER A 43 2.93 11.00 -8.70
C SER A 43 3.86 10.14 -9.56
N SER A 44 3.62 8.83 -9.59
CA SER A 44 4.30 7.91 -10.52
C SER A 44 3.99 8.21 -11.99
N ALA A 45 2.79 8.70 -12.28
CA ALA A 45 2.39 9.09 -13.63
C ALA A 45 3.19 10.31 -14.13
N GLU A 46 3.33 11.33 -13.28
CA GLU A 46 4.15 12.50 -13.59
C GLU A 46 5.63 12.11 -13.77
N ARG A 47 6.18 11.27 -12.88
CA ARG A 47 7.55 10.73 -13.05
C ARG A 47 7.73 10.10 -14.43
N ASN A 48 6.81 9.23 -14.84
CA ASN A 48 6.91 8.52 -16.11
C ASN A 48 6.75 9.45 -17.32
N ALA A 49 6.01 10.56 -17.18
CA ALA A 49 5.91 11.58 -18.21
C ALA A 49 7.18 12.46 -18.31
N THR A 50 7.80 12.77 -17.17
CA THR A 50 9.01 13.61 -17.11
C THR A 50 10.27 12.83 -17.49
N LEU A 51 10.40 11.58 -17.06
CA LEU A 51 11.57 10.74 -17.30
C LEU A 51 11.31 9.74 -18.44
N ALA A 52 11.39 10.21 -19.69
CA ALA A 52 11.18 9.37 -20.87
C ALA A 52 12.33 8.37 -21.14
N SER A 53 13.50 8.58 -20.54
CA SER A 53 14.68 7.70 -20.68
C SER A 53 15.43 7.59 -19.36
N PRO A 54 14.87 6.89 -18.35
CA PRO A 54 15.51 6.71 -17.06
C PRO A 54 16.76 5.83 -17.17
N ALA A 55 17.79 6.15 -16.39
CA ALA A 55 19.03 5.37 -16.31
C ALA A 55 19.03 4.44 -15.09
N PHE A 56 19.72 3.30 -15.22
CA PHE A 56 19.95 2.39 -14.09
C PHE A 56 20.51 3.15 -12.89
N GLY A 57 20.00 2.86 -11.69
CA GLY A 57 20.49 3.50 -10.47
C GLY A 57 19.67 4.72 -10.03
N MET A 58 18.82 5.27 -10.89
CA MET A 58 18.00 6.43 -10.56
C MET A 58 17.04 6.12 -9.39
N LEU A 59 16.97 7.03 -8.42
CA LEU A 59 16.05 6.97 -7.29
C LEU A 59 15.02 8.11 -7.38
N ALA A 60 13.75 7.77 -7.16
CA ALA A 60 12.64 8.71 -7.20
C ALA A 60 11.67 8.49 -6.04
N SER A 61 11.28 9.57 -5.37
CA SER A 61 10.24 9.63 -4.35
C SER A 61 8.96 10.23 -4.95
N THR A 62 7.82 9.57 -4.76
CA THR A 62 6.52 10.05 -5.23
C THR A 62 5.63 10.43 -4.04
N GLN A 63 5.00 11.61 -4.12
CA GLN A 63 4.24 12.16 -3.00
C GLN A 63 2.85 11.54 -2.84
N ALA A 64 2.11 11.36 -3.94
CA ALA A 64 0.76 10.81 -3.93
C ALA A 64 0.74 9.37 -3.42
N GLU A 65 1.66 8.53 -3.91
CA GLU A 65 1.74 7.12 -3.49
C GLU A 65 2.61 6.94 -2.23
N ARG A 66 3.36 7.97 -1.82
CA ARG A 66 4.35 7.93 -0.72
C ARG A 66 5.37 6.81 -0.90
N GLN A 67 5.91 6.66 -2.11
CA GLN A 67 6.84 5.59 -2.46
C GLN A 67 8.23 6.12 -2.76
N LEU A 68 9.26 5.38 -2.35
CA LEU A 68 10.60 5.48 -2.88
C LEU A 68 10.78 4.35 -3.90
N THR A 69 11.19 4.72 -5.11
CA THR A 69 11.34 3.84 -6.26
C THR A 69 12.74 3.94 -6.82
N TRP A 70 13.24 2.83 -7.36
CA TRP A 70 14.55 2.70 -7.97
C TRP A 70 14.37 2.17 -9.39
N TYR A 71 15.10 2.71 -10.37
CA TYR A 71 15.07 2.19 -11.73
C TYR A 71 16.13 1.09 -11.89
N ASP A 72 15.69 -0.14 -12.11
CA ASP A 72 16.53 -1.34 -12.20
C ASP A 72 17.18 -1.55 -13.58
N GLY A 73 17.02 -0.58 -14.47
CA GLY A 73 17.46 -0.65 -15.87
C GLY A 73 16.34 -1.03 -16.84
N THR A 74 15.24 -1.59 -16.34
CA THR A 74 14.09 -2.04 -17.14
C THR A 74 12.78 -1.40 -16.68
N GLN A 75 12.58 -1.25 -15.38
CA GLN A 75 11.37 -0.69 -14.78
C GLN A 75 11.68 -0.01 -13.44
N TRP A 76 10.71 0.78 -12.97
CA TRP A 76 10.75 1.34 -11.63
C TRP A 76 10.24 0.30 -10.63
N VAL A 77 11.09 -0.08 -9.68
CA VAL A 77 10.73 -0.97 -8.57
C VAL A 77 10.60 -0.17 -7.28
N THR A 78 9.64 -0.55 -6.43
CA THR A 78 9.45 0.11 -5.14
C THR A 78 10.48 -0.43 -4.14
N VAL A 79 11.34 0.45 -3.60
CA VAL A 79 12.36 0.11 -2.59
C VAL A 79 11.93 0.48 -1.17
N GLY A 80 10.94 1.35 -1.03
CA GLY A 80 10.35 1.68 0.26
C GLY A 80 8.99 2.33 0.08
N THR A 81 8.10 2.10 1.04
CA THR A 81 6.86 2.86 1.22
C THR A 81 7.03 3.70 2.48
N GLY A 82 6.59 4.96 2.47
CA GLY A 82 6.53 5.77 3.69
C GLY A 82 5.68 5.11 4.77
N ALA A 83 5.77 5.61 6.00
CA ALA A 83 4.86 5.20 7.06
C ALA A 83 3.42 5.43 6.60
N GLN A 84 2.71 4.34 6.31
CA GLN A 84 1.28 4.38 6.03
C GLN A 84 0.57 4.15 7.36
N ASP A 85 -0.23 5.13 7.75
CA ASP A 85 -1.14 5.00 8.87
C ASP A 85 -2.09 3.83 8.61
N TRP A 86 -2.50 3.18 9.69
CA TRP A 86 -3.51 2.16 9.61
C TRP A 86 -4.85 2.80 9.25
N ALA A 87 -5.50 2.27 8.22
CA ALA A 87 -6.82 2.69 7.80
C ALA A 87 -7.83 1.57 8.09
N ASP A 88 -9.04 1.94 8.48
CA ASP A 88 -10.11 0.99 8.74
C ASP A 88 -10.57 0.32 7.43
N VAL A 89 -10.79 -0.99 7.47
CA VAL A 89 -11.42 -1.70 6.37
C VAL A 89 -12.91 -1.37 6.37
N PRO A 90 -13.47 -0.92 5.24
CA PRO A 90 -14.92 -0.70 5.11
C PRO A 90 -15.70 -2.02 5.11
N ILE A 91 -16.21 -2.43 6.26
CA ILE A 91 -17.01 -3.67 6.41
C ILE A 91 -18.51 -3.40 6.21
N THR A 92 -19.27 -4.42 5.81
CA THR A 92 -20.74 -4.33 5.73
C THR A 92 -21.37 -4.29 7.13
N SER A 93 -22.61 -3.78 7.23
CA SER A 93 -23.34 -3.62 8.50
C SER A 93 -23.60 -4.91 9.26
N ASP A 94 -23.45 -6.06 8.62
CA ASP A 94 -23.62 -7.36 9.26
C ASP A 94 -22.43 -7.75 10.13
N TRP A 95 -21.30 -7.06 9.98
CA TRP A 95 -20.07 -7.29 10.73
C TRP A 95 -19.88 -6.20 11.78
N THR A 96 -19.30 -6.59 12.91
CA THR A 96 -18.90 -5.68 13.98
C THR A 96 -17.38 -5.61 14.04
N GLN A 97 -16.83 -4.39 14.13
CA GLN A 97 -15.39 -4.15 14.31
C GLN A 97 -14.96 -4.45 15.74
N GLY A 98 -13.71 -4.91 15.92
CA GLY A 98 -13.06 -4.98 17.24
C GLY A 98 -13.62 -6.07 18.14
N ALA A 99 -13.82 -7.27 17.58
CA ALA A 99 -14.30 -8.42 18.33
C ALA A 99 -13.34 -8.81 19.46
N ASP A 100 -13.90 -9.31 20.57
CA ASP A 100 -13.13 -9.85 21.72
C ASP A 100 -12.15 -8.84 22.35
N GLY A 101 -12.49 -7.54 22.28
CA GLY A 101 -11.64 -6.46 22.79
C GLY A 101 -10.41 -6.15 21.92
N ALA A 102 -10.27 -6.77 20.75
CA ALA A 102 -9.22 -6.48 19.79
C ALA A 102 -9.48 -5.16 19.03
N PRO A 103 -8.47 -4.58 18.37
CA PRO A 103 -8.65 -3.43 17.49
C PRO A 103 -9.60 -3.72 16.31
N ALA A 104 -10.17 -2.66 15.74
CA ALA A 104 -10.91 -2.74 14.49
C ALA A 104 -10.04 -3.34 13.36
N LEU A 105 -10.68 -4.04 12.42
CA LEU A 105 -10.04 -4.54 11.21
C LEU A 105 -9.50 -3.37 10.40
N GLN A 106 -8.18 -3.33 10.31
CA GLN A 106 -7.43 -2.28 9.66
C GLN A 106 -6.45 -2.87 8.65
N TYR A 107 -6.10 -2.06 7.67
CA TYR A 107 -5.09 -2.39 6.68
C TYR A 107 -4.07 -1.24 6.56
N ARG A 108 -2.91 -1.58 6.02
CA ARG A 108 -1.95 -0.61 5.49
C ARG A 108 -1.18 -1.24 4.33
N VAL A 109 -0.73 -0.39 3.41
CA VAL A 109 0.17 -0.81 2.33
C VAL A 109 1.60 -0.67 2.83
N VAL A 110 2.36 -1.76 2.73
CA VAL A 110 3.78 -1.83 3.09
C VAL A 110 4.59 -2.31 1.91
N ASN A 111 5.87 -1.96 1.86
CA ASN A 111 6.84 -2.68 1.05
C ASN A 111 7.28 -3.93 1.82
N LEU A 112 7.01 -5.11 1.27
CA LEU A 112 7.52 -6.37 1.79
C LEU A 112 8.35 -7.03 0.69
N LEU A 113 9.66 -7.14 0.92
CA LEU A 113 10.61 -7.80 0.02
C LEU A 113 10.67 -7.19 -1.41
N GLY A 114 10.50 -5.87 -1.53
CA GLY A 114 10.55 -5.17 -2.83
C GLY A 114 9.21 -5.15 -3.57
N GLU A 115 8.17 -5.77 -3.01
CA GLU A 115 6.82 -5.75 -3.56
C GLU A 115 5.86 -4.98 -2.64
N GLY A 116 4.86 -4.34 -3.23
CA GLY A 116 3.74 -3.78 -2.47
C GLY A 116 2.92 -4.92 -1.86
N ALA A 117 2.66 -4.84 -0.56
CA ALA A 117 1.84 -5.80 0.16
C ALA A 117 0.82 -5.08 1.05
N LEU A 118 -0.37 -5.67 1.16
CA LEU A 118 -1.33 -5.34 2.21
C LEU A 118 -0.94 -6.08 3.47
N MET A 119 -0.85 -5.35 4.57
CA MET A 119 -0.77 -5.89 5.91
C MET A 119 -2.10 -5.59 6.61
N PHE A 120 -2.69 -6.59 7.25
CA PHE A 120 -3.90 -6.44 8.05
C PHE A 120 -3.62 -6.60 9.54
N ARG A 121 -4.53 -6.06 10.35
CA ARG A 121 -4.61 -6.28 11.80
C ARG A 121 -6.05 -6.14 12.29
N GLY A 122 -6.28 -6.54 13.54
CA GLY A 122 -7.57 -6.43 14.21
C GLY A 122 -8.51 -7.58 13.91
N CYS A 123 -9.72 -7.46 14.44
CA CYS A 123 -10.71 -8.53 14.40
C CYS A 123 -12.09 -8.01 13.97
N ILE A 124 -12.87 -8.90 13.37
CA ILE A 124 -14.30 -8.71 13.14
C ILE A 124 -15.08 -9.83 13.81
N SER A 125 -16.34 -9.54 14.15
CA SER A 125 -17.31 -10.54 14.60
C SER A 125 -18.61 -10.42 13.83
N ARG A 126 -19.39 -11.49 13.88
CA ARG A 126 -20.73 -11.54 13.30
C ARG A 126 -21.66 -12.21 14.29
N ALA A 127 -22.72 -11.52 14.68
CA ALA A 127 -23.71 -12.06 15.62
C ALA A 127 -24.55 -13.18 15.00
N THR A 128 -24.90 -13.03 13.71
CA THR A 128 -25.80 -13.96 13.02
C THR A 128 -25.21 -14.37 11.68
N TRP A 129 -25.04 -15.67 11.48
CA TRP A 129 -24.56 -16.25 10.23
C TRP A 129 -25.72 -16.52 9.26
N PRO A 130 -25.51 -16.37 7.93
CA PRO A 130 -26.48 -16.80 6.95
C PRO A 130 -26.85 -18.28 7.14
N THR A 131 -28.12 -18.62 6.89
CA THR A 131 -28.63 -20.00 7.01
C THR A 131 -27.99 -20.92 5.96
N ASP A 132 -27.71 -20.39 4.77
CA ASP A 132 -27.01 -21.06 3.69
C ASP A 132 -25.87 -20.14 3.15
N PRO A 133 -24.66 -20.21 3.75
CA PRO A 133 -23.52 -19.40 3.32
C PRO A 133 -22.93 -19.96 2.01
N SER A 134 -23.61 -19.73 0.89
CA SER A 134 -23.18 -20.23 -0.43
C SER A 134 -22.49 -19.13 -1.26
N PRO A 135 -21.31 -19.38 -1.86
CA PRO A 135 -20.17 -20.15 -1.37
C PRO A 135 -19.21 -19.29 -0.51
N TYR A 136 -19.60 -18.05 -0.19
CA TYR A 136 -18.82 -17.11 0.60
C TYR A 136 -19.72 -16.17 1.39
N VAL A 137 -19.14 -15.49 2.38
CA VAL A 137 -19.76 -14.36 3.08
C VAL A 137 -18.91 -13.12 2.80
N SER A 138 -19.51 -12.07 2.24
CA SER A 138 -18.78 -10.82 1.98
C SER A 138 -18.48 -10.09 3.28
N ILE A 139 -17.23 -9.67 3.46
CA ILE A 139 -16.76 -8.85 4.58
C ILE A 139 -16.96 -7.37 4.24
N THR A 140 -16.51 -6.98 3.04
CA THR A 140 -16.71 -5.63 2.50
C THR A 140 -17.82 -5.63 1.45
N GLY A 141 -18.50 -4.50 1.31
CA GLY A 141 -19.50 -4.31 0.26
C GLY A 141 -18.85 -4.15 -1.11
N LEU A 142 -19.59 -4.46 -2.18
CA LEU A 142 -19.10 -4.25 -3.55
C LEU A 142 -18.77 -2.76 -3.82
N ASP A 143 -19.58 -1.85 -3.30
CA ASP A 143 -19.42 -0.40 -3.45
C ASP A 143 -18.47 0.22 -2.39
N ALA A 144 -18.10 -0.56 -1.39
CA ALA A 144 -17.29 -0.16 -0.25
C ALA A 144 -16.09 -1.10 -0.09
N GLY A 145 -15.48 -1.55 -1.18
CA GLY A 145 -14.24 -2.33 -1.14
C GLY A 145 -13.04 -1.50 -0.69
N LEU A 146 -11.88 -2.15 -0.56
CA LEU A 146 -10.61 -1.46 -0.35
C LEU A 146 -10.41 -0.33 -1.39
N PRO A 147 -9.81 0.81 -1.04
CA PRO A 147 -9.56 1.89 -2.00
C PRO A 147 -8.58 1.45 -3.08
N ALA A 148 -8.60 2.11 -4.24
CA ALA A 148 -7.87 1.69 -5.43
C ALA A 148 -6.36 1.43 -5.19
N ALA A 149 -5.71 2.25 -4.36
CA ALA A 149 -4.28 2.08 -4.01
C ALA A 149 -3.97 0.82 -3.17
N ALA A 150 -5.00 0.17 -2.63
CA ALA A 150 -4.93 -1.02 -1.78
C ALA A 150 -5.59 -2.24 -2.44
N ARG A 151 -5.85 -2.21 -3.76
CA ARG A 151 -6.45 -3.34 -4.49
C ARG A 151 -5.36 -4.18 -5.15
N PRO A 152 -5.40 -5.52 -5.02
CA PRO A 152 -4.43 -6.36 -5.71
C PRO A 152 -4.74 -6.46 -7.21
N VAL A 153 -3.74 -6.67 -8.05
CA VAL A 153 -3.92 -6.84 -9.51
C VAL A 153 -4.60 -8.18 -9.84
N ALA A 154 -4.40 -9.20 -9.02
CA ALA A 154 -4.98 -10.52 -9.16
C ALA A 154 -5.68 -10.96 -7.86
N LEU A 155 -6.50 -12.01 -7.93
CA LEU A 155 -7.11 -12.60 -6.74
C LEU A 155 -6.02 -13.05 -5.76
N ARG A 156 -6.15 -12.62 -4.51
CA ARG A 156 -5.28 -13.04 -3.43
C ARG A 156 -6.05 -13.82 -2.39
N ARG A 157 -5.40 -14.83 -1.79
CA ARG A 157 -6.00 -15.70 -0.78
C ARG A 157 -5.08 -15.79 0.41
N MET A 158 -5.63 -15.64 1.60
CA MET A 158 -4.89 -15.73 2.85
C MET A 158 -5.67 -16.54 3.89
N PRO A 159 -4.99 -17.35 4.71
CA PRO A 159 -5.59 -17.94 5.89
C PRO A 159 -5.73 -16.86 6.98
N VAL A 160 -6.86 -16.90 7.69
CA VAL A 160 -7.11 -16.06 8.86
C VAL A 160 -7.51 -16.95 10.03
N ALA A 161 -7.07 -16.59 11.23
CA ALA A 161 -7.45 -17.31 12.43
C ALA A 161 -8.89 -16.96 12.84
N CYS A 162 -9.61 -17.91 13.42
CA CYS A 162 -10.96 -17.68 13.90
C CYS A 162 -11.22 -18.40 15.22
N SER A 163 -12.26 -17.96 15.92
CA SER A 163 -12.68 -18.56 17.18
C SER A 163 -13.02 -20.04 17.01
N ALA A 164 -12.58 -20.88 17.96
CA ALA A 164 -13.06 -22.25 18.08
C ALA A 164 -14.49 -22.33 18.65
N VAL A 165 -15.01 -21.22 19.20
CA VAL A 165 -16.39 -21.16 19.71
C VAL A 165 -17.34 -20.99 18.53
N GLY A 166 -18.27 -21.93 18.38
CA GLY A 166 -19.22 -21.97 17.27
C GLY A 166 -18.63 -22.42 15.93
N SER A 167 -17.39 -22.89 15.91
CA SER A 167 -16.70 -23.31 14.68
C SER A 167 -15.92 -24.61 14.87
N ALA A 168 -16.11 -25.55 13.95
CA ALA A 168 -15.29 -26.77 13.86
C ALA A 168 -13.87 -26.51 13.31
N LYS A 169 -13.55 -25.28 12.89
CA LYS A 169 -12.24 -24.87 12.36
C LYS A 169 -11.69 -23.69 13.15
N THR A 170 -10.37 -23.61 13.26
CA THR A 170 -9.63 -22.47 13.86
C THR A 170 -8.95 -21.58 12.82
N VAL A 171 -9.01 -21.98 11.54
CA VAL A 171 -8.48 -21.24 10.40
C VAL A 171 -9.48 -21.33 9.26
N ILE A 172 -9.74 -20.20 8.61
CA ILE A 172 -10.62 -20.08 7.45
C ILE A 172 -9.92 -19.23 6.37
N ARG A 173 -10.47 -19.24 5.15
CA ARG A 173 -9.90 -18.54 4.00
C ARG A 173 -10.57 -17.21 3.77
N VAL A 174 -9.77 -16.17 3.56
CA VAL A 174 -10.22 -14.88 3.02
C VAL A 174 -9.60 -14.66 1.66
N ASP A 175 -10.43 -14.26 0.70
CA ASP A 175 -9.99 -13.79 -0.60
C ASP A 175 -10.10 -12.26 -0.68
N VAL A 176 -9.07 -11.60 -1.21
CA VAL A 176 -9.07 -10.18 -1.58
C VAL A 176 -9.06 -10.10 -3.11
N ARG A 177 -10.11 -9.49 -3.68
CA ARG A 177 -10.32 -9.41 -5.14
C ARG A 177 -9.73 -8.13 -5.73
N PRO A 178 -9.46 -8.09 -7.05
CA PRO A 178 -9.04 -6.86 -7.73
C PRO A 178 -10.04 -5.70 -7.65
N SER A 179 -11.31 -5.99 -7.36
CA SER A 179 -12.32 -4.96 -7.06
C SER A 179 -12.14 -4.30 -5.68
N GLY A 180 -11.27 -4.84 -4.81
CA GLY A 180 -11.15 -4.45 -3.40
C GLY A 180 -12.13 -5.17 -2.48
N GLU A 181 -12.97 -6.06 -3.00
CA GLU A 181 -13.89 -6.85 -2.20
C GLU A 181 -13.15 -7.95 -1.41
N MET A 182 -13.46 -8.07 -0.12
CA MET A 182 -12.98 -9.14 0.75
C MET A 182 -14.10 -10.15 0.99
N ARG A 183 -13.83 -11.43 0.73
CA ARG A 183 -14.80 -12.52 0.86
C ARG A 183 -14.25 -13.61 1.77
N LEU A 184 -15.08 -14.06 2.69
CA LEU A 184 -14.80 -15.17 3.58
C LEU A 184 -15.33 -16.48 2.99
N TYR A 185 -14.51 -17.51 2.97
CA TYR A 185 -14.84 -18.85 2.49
C TYR A 185 -14.72 -19.88 3.60
N ASP A 186 -15.13 -21.11 3.30
CA ASP A 186 -15.05 -22.28 4.18
C ASP A 186 -15.95 -22.19 5.43
N VAL A 187 -16.97 -21.33 5.35
CA VAL A 187 -18.07 -21.15 6.29
C VAL A 187 -19.20 -22.10 5.91
N ASP A 188 -19.74 -22.82 6.88
CA ASP A 188 -20.88 -23.72 6.70
C ASP A 188 -21.78 -23.74 7.96
N THR A 189 -22.62 -24.76 8.10
CA THR A 189 -23.50 -24.91 9.27
C THR A 189 -22.73 -25.24 10.56
N ASN A 190 -21.52 -25.80 10.47
CA ASN A 190 -20.64 -26.19 11.57
C ASN A 190 -19.43 -25.25 11.75
N VAL A 191 -19.17 -24.35 10.80
CA VAL A 191 -18.07 -23.38 10.81
C VAL A 191 -18.64 -21.97 10.88
N ARG A 192 -18.96 -21.50 12.09
CA ARG A 192 -19.59 -20.20 12.39
C ARG A 192 -18.86 -19.49 13.52
N PRO A 193 -17.59 -19.11 13.32
CA PRO A 193 -16.77 -18.56 14.40
C PRO A 193 -17.37 -17.25 14.92
N GLN A 194 -17.31 -17.03 16.23
CA GLN A 194 -17.78 -15.76 16.81
C GLN A 194 -16.93 -14.55 16.38
N TRP A 195 -15.63 -14.77 16.17
CA TRP A 195 -14.68 -13.75 15.74
C TRP A 195 -13.69 -14.31 14.73
N ILE A 196 -13.12 -13.42 13.93
CA ILE A 196 -12.08 -13.68 12.93
C ILE A 196 -10.99 -12.64 13.11
N SER A 197 -9.75 -13.10 13.27
CA SER A 197 -8.56 -12.24 13.45
C SER A 197 -7.74 -12.17 12.17
N PHE A 198 -7.32 -10.95 11.85
CA PHE A 198 -6.46 -10.63 10.70
C PHE A 198 -5.05 -10.23 11.14
N ASP A 199 -4.73 -10.36 12.43
CA ASP A 199 -3.45 -9.96 12.99
C ASP A 199 -2.29 -10.70 12.34
N GLY A 200 -1.36 -9.93 11.76
CA GLY A 200 -0.17 -10.48 11.12
C GLY A 200 -0.45 -11.18 9.79
N THR A 201 -1.61 -10.93 9.17
CA THR A 201 -1.90 -11.45 7.83
C THR A 201 -1.45 -10.48 6.75
N PHE A 202 -0.94 -11.04 5.65
CA PHE A 202 -0.39 -10.28 4.54
C PHE A 202 -0.84 -10.86 3.20
N THR A 203 -0.94 -9.99 2.21
CA THR A 203 -1.01 -10.40 0.81
C THR A 203 -0.28 -9.41 -0.09
N SER A 204 0.34 -9.89 -1.17
CA SER A 204 0.87 -9.02 -2.21
C SER A 204 -0.26 -8.25 -2.92
N LEU A 205 0.06 -7.03 -3.38
CA LEU A 205 -0.78 -6.24 -4.28
C LEU A 205 -0.69 -6.75 -5.73
#